data_AF-A0A326GGE5-F1
#
_entry.id   AF-A0A326GGE5-F1
#
_cell.length_a   1.000
_cell.length_b   1.000
_cell.length_c   1.000
_cell.angle_alpha   90.00
_cell.angle_beta   90.00
_cell.angle_gamma   90.00
#
_symmetry.space_group_name_H-M   'P 1'
#
loop_
_entity.id
_entity.type
_entity.pdbx_description
1 polymer ?
#
loop_
_entity_poly.entity_id
_entity_poly.type
_entity_poly.pdbx_seq_one_letter_code
_entity_poly.pdbx_strand_id
1 'polypeptide(L)'
;MQSVYRIMTYLSTLLRPTLPLAALLAVAACSEPEEQADPAPGPAATESVIPEPHESEAAGADTAATAQVSTIPTAFQGVWGYGANACDDVASELKLEIRPTEIEFYEALGTVTSVEVENPQSIVVALDMSGEGETWELTNRFVLSENGTVLTPLETEDNPQYDPMPRKKCGS
;
A
#
# COMPACT_ATOMS: atom_id res chain seq x y z
N MET A 1 18.15 -10.71 -5.37
CA MET A 1 17.14 -10.38 -4.33
C MET A 1 17.91 -9.86 -3.12
N GLN A 2 17.50 -8.71 -2.58
CA GLN A 2 18.19 -7.88 -1.56
C GLN A 2 19.28 -6.94 -2.10
N SER A 3 18.86 -5.78 -2.62
CA SER A 3 19.64 -4.55 -2.45
C SER A 3 18.78 -3.35 -2.83
N VAL A 4 18.12 -2.72 -1.86
CA VAL A 4 17.87 -1.26 -1.80
C VAL A 4 17.16 -0.91 -0.48
N TYR A 5 17.90 -1.02 0.63
CA TYR A 5 17.62 -0.18 1.81
C TYR A 5 18.65 0.94 1.77
N ARG A 6 18.24 2.13 1.31
CA ARG A 6 19.04 3.35 1.49
C ARG A 6 18.24 4.33 2.35
N ILE A 7 18.46 4.17 3.65
CA ILE A 7 18.02 5.08 4.70
C ILE A 7 18.66 6.46 4.44
N MET A 8 17.80 7.46 4.24
CA MET A 8 18.17 8.88 4.31
C MET A 8 18.53 9.23 5.74
N THR A 9 19.83 9.25 6.05
CA THR A 9 20.35 9.89 7.27
C THR A 9 20.99 11.21 6.87
N TYR A 10 20.21 12.29 6.86
CA TYR A 10 20.73 13.65 6.89
C TYR A 10 20.98 14.04 8.35
N LEU A 11 22.25 14.13 8.75
CA LEU A 11 22.62 14.85 9.97
C LEU A 11 23.83 15.75 9.66
N SER A 12 23.54 17.05 9.62
CA SER A 12 24.51 18.14 9.58
C SER A 12 25.48 18.05 10.75
N THR A 13 26.79 18.00 10.48
CA THR A 13 27.78 18.61 11.38
C THR A 13 29.01 19.04 10.59
N LEU A 14 29.21 20.35 10.52
CA LEU A 14 30.43 20.99 10.03
C LEU A 14 31.59 20.77 11.00
N LEU A 15 32.80 20.90 10.44
CA LEU A 15 34.07 21.32 11.06
C LEU A 15 35.11 20.21 11.33
N ARG A 16 36.17 20.22 10.50
CA ARG A 16 37.45 19.49 10.65
C ARG A 16 38.35 20.18 11.69
N PRO A 17 39.27 19.47 12.39
CA PRO A 17 40.64 19.36 11.88
C PRO A 17 41.38 18.03 12.18
N THR A 18 42.50 17.89 11.49
CA THR A 18 43.48 16.80 11.40
C THR A 18 44.20 16.44 12.70
N LEU A 19 44.56 15.16 12.89
CA LEU A 19 45.83 14.74 13.50
C LEU A 19 46.22 13.32 13.01
N PRO A 20 47.48 13.08 12.59
CA PRO A 20 47.98 11.76 12.18
C PRO A 20 48.68 11.02 13.34
N LEU A 21 48.89 9.71 13.15
CA LEU A 21 50.10 8.93 13.53
C LEU A 21 49.78 7.59 14.22
N ALA A 22 50.14 6.52 13.48
CA ALA A 22 50.69 5.22 13.90
C ALA A 22 49.93 4.34 14.93
N ALA A 23 49.67 3.08 14.54
CA ALA A 23 50.48 1.93 14.98
C ALA A 23 50.00 0.61 14.35
N LEU A 24 50.98 -0.20 13.93
CA LEU A 24 50.89 -1.59 13.49
C LEU A 24 50.40 -2.54 14.60
N LEU A 25 49.75 -3.65 14.22
CA LEU A 25 49.75 -5.02 14.80
C LEU A 25 48.64 -5.81 14.04
N ALA A 26 48.92 -6.65 13.04
CA ALA A 26 49.50 -8.00 13.07
C ALA A 26 48.60 -9.10 13.69
N VAL A 27 48.36 -10.14 12.88
CA VAL A 27 48.16 -11.58 13.19
C VAL A 27 46.72 -12.15 13.26
N ALA A 28 46.63 -13.35 12.66
CA ALA A 28 45.65 -14.45 12.76
C ALA A 28 44.45 -14.38 11.79
N ALA A 29 44.43 -15.09 10.65
CA ALA A 29 44.45 -16.55 10.42
C ALA A 29 43.17 -17.27 10.89
N CYS A 30 42.26 -17.55 9.95
CA CYS A 30 41.73 -18.90 9.68
C CYS A 30 40.87 -18.90 8.41
N SER A 31 41.37 -19.60 7.40
CA SER A 31 40.59 -20.35 6.40
C SER A 31 39.83 -21.48 7.12
N GLU A 32 38.66 -21.98 6.67
CA GLU A 32 38.47 -23.00 5.62
C GLU A 32 37.00 -23.54 5.73
N PRO A 33 36.51 -24.52 4.93
CA PRO A 33 35.43 -24.29 3.96
C PRO A 33 34.20 -25.23 4.11
N GLU A 34 33.18 -24.94 3.28
CA GLU A 34 32.17 -25.80 2.63
C GLU A 34 31.56 -27.00 3.41
N GLU A 35 30.23 -27.05 3.51
CA GLU A 35 29.53 -28.34 3.32
C GLU A 35 28.19 -28.12 2.60
N GLN A 36 28.04 -28.93 1.57
CA GLN A 36 27.05 -28.92 0.51
C GLN A 36 26.11 -30.13 0.68
N ALA A 37 24.97 -30.05 -0.01
CA ALA A 37 24.07 -31.13 -0.41
C ALA A 37 22.86 -31.44 0.51
N ASP A 38 21.72 -30.85 0.14
CA ASP A 38 20.52 -31.44 -0.51
C ASP A 38 19.93 -32.79 -0.02
N PRO A 39 18.68 -33.14 -0.41
CA PRO A 39 17.70 -33.73 0.48
C PRO A 39 17.52 -35.23 0.18
N ALA A 40 16.73 -35.91 1.00
CA ALA A 40 16.24 -37.24 0.67
C ALA A 40 14.72 -37.30 0.86
N PRO A 41 13.95 -37.60 -0.19
CA PRO A 41 12.54 -37.95 -0.09
C PRO A 41 12.32 -39.47 -0.07
N GLY A 42 11.21 -39.89 0.52
CA GLY A 42 10.50 -41.14 0.22
C GLY A 42 10.10 -41.97 1.46
N PRO A 43 9.23 -42.98 1.32
CA PRO A 43 8.24 -43.24 0.26
C PRO A 43 6.79 -43.48 0.80
N ALA A 44 5.86 -43.55 -0.15
CA ALA A 44 4.43 -43.77 -0.02
C ALA A 44 4.00 -45.20 0.36
N ALA A 45 2.77 -45.35 0.88
CA ALA A 45 1.81 -46.44 0.64
C ALA A 45 0.45 -46.11 1.33
N THR A 46 -0.67 -45.99 0.57
CA THR A 46 -1.79 -46.97 0.50
C THR A 46 -2.76 -46.87 1.69
N GLU A 47 -4.10 -46.84 1.60
CA GLU A 47 -5.10 -46.99 0.54
C GLU A 47 -6.49 -46.71 1.18
N SER A 48 -7.41 -46.11 0.42
CA SER A 48 -8.87 -46.38 0.28
C SER A 48 -9.62 -47.08 1.45
N VAL A 49 -10.80 -46.69 1.96
CA VAL A 49 -12.10 -46.34 1.35
C VAL A 49 -13.05 -45.93 2.49
N ILE A 50 -13.92 -44.90 2.35
CA ILE A 50 -15.35 -44.93 2.72
C ILE A 50 -16.09 -43.87 1.87
N PRO A 51 -17.10 -44.21 1.05
CA PRO A 51 -18.03 -43.23 0.51
C PRO A 51 -19.30 -43.18 1.36
N GLU A 52 -19.82 -41.99 1.63
CA GLU A 52 -21.25 -41.69 1.52
C GLU A 52 -21.47 -40.16 1.46
N PRO A 53 -22.48 -39.71 0.70
CA PRO A 53 -22.66 -38.32 0.35
C PRO A 53 -23.35 -37.60 1.50
N HIS A 54 -22.71 -36.56 2.02
CA HIS A 54 -23.46 -35.48 2.63
C HIS A 54 -23.36 -34.32 1.66
N GLU A 55 -24.45 -34.11 0.92
CA GLU A 55 -24.86 -32.78 0.50
C GLU A 55 -24.93 -31.93 1.76
N SER A 56 -23.81 -31.35 2.12
CA SER A 56 -23.82 -30.07 2.78
C SER A 56 -23.96 -29.09 1.64
N GLU A 57 -25.16 -28.55 1.44
CA GLU A 57 -25.28 -27.17 1.00
C GLU A 57 -24.44 -26.32 1.95
N ALA A 58 -23.15 -26.21 1.66
CA ALA A 58 -22.38 -25.07 2.09
C ALA A 58 -23.08 -23.91 1.41
N ALA A 59 -23.93 -23.25 2.18
CA ALA A 59 -24.49 -21.94 1.91
C ALA A 59 -23.44 -21.17 1.13
N GLY A 60 -23.76 -20.84 -0.13
CA GLY A 60 -22.85 -20.17 -1.02
C GLY A 60 -22.19 -19.06 -0.25
N ALA A 61 -20.87 -19.14 -0.10
CA ALA A 61 -20.10 -17.95 0.16
C ALA A 61 -20.49 -17.03 -0.99
N ASP A 62 -21.32 -16.03 -0.67
CA ASP A 62 -21.60 -14.92 -1.55
C ASP A 62 -20.28 -14.18 -1.66
N THR A 63 -19.39 -14.71 -2.52
CA THR A 63 -18.20 -14.03 -2.95
C THR A 63 -18.76 -12.90 -3.80
N ALA A 64 -19.08 -11.78 -3.14
CA ALA A 64 -19.50 -10.56 -3.80
C ALA A 64 -18.50 -10.32 -4.93
N ALA A 65 -18.97 -10.48 -6.17
CA ALA A 65 -18.10 -10.42 -7.32
C ALA A 65 -17.59 -8.99 -7.43
N THR A 66 -16.27 -8.81 -7.39
CA THR A 66 -15.66 -7.50 -7.62
C THR A 66 -15.80 -7.14 -9.11
N ALA A 67 -16.02 -5.87 -9.40
CA ALA A 67 -16.25 -5.38 -10.76
C ALA A 67 -15.20 -4.35 -11.16
N GLN A 68 -14.61 -4.51 -12.35
CA GLN A 68 -13.67 -3.54 -12.90
C GLN A 68 -14.43 -2.47 -13.70
N VAL A 69 -14.13 -1.20 -13.44
CA VAL A 69 -14.76 -0.05 -14.13
C VAL A 69 -13.69 0.94 -14.61
N SER A 70 -14.05 1.76 -15.59
CA SER A 70 -13.11 2.73 -16.20
C SER A 70 -13.05 4.08 -15.49
N THR A 71 -13.95 4.34 -14.52
CA THR A 71 -14.02 5.59 -13.78
C THR A 71 -14.37 5.36 -12.32
N ILE A 72 -13.89 6.24 -11.44
CA ILE A 72 -14.23 6.21 -10.02
C ILE A 72 -15.74 6.45 -9.86
N PRO A 73 -16.49 5.62 -9.10
CA PRO A 73 -17.93 5.80 -8.93
C PRO A 73 -18.30 7.13 -8.28
N THR A 74 -19.43 7.71 -8.68
CA THR A 74 -19.90 9.04 -8.24
C THR A 74 -19.98 9.21 -6.73
N ALA A 75 -20.26 8.14 -5.97
CA ALA A 75 -20.31 8.20 -4.50
C ALA A 75 -18.97 8.66 -3.88
N PHE A 76 -17.85 8.27 -4.47
CA PHE A 76 -16.49 8.60 -4.03
C PHE A 76 -15.98 9.92 -4.58
N GLN A 77 -16.60 10.44 -5.66
CA GLN A 77 -16.19 11.70 -6.26
C GLN A 77 -16.53 12.90 -5.37
N GLY A 78 -15.76 13.96 -5.54
CA GLY A 78 -15.90 15.24 -4.84
C GLY A 78 -14.67 15.61 -4.03
N VAL A 79 -14.87 16.60 -3.16
CA VAL A 79 -13.82 17.12 -2.28
C VAL A 79 -13.95 16.50 -0.90
N TRP A 80 -12.84 15.99 -0.38
CA TRP A 80 -12.75 15.31 0.91
C TRP A 80 -11.68 15.97 1.79
N GLY A 81 -12.10 16.49 2.93
CA GLY A 81 -11.23 17.22 3.85
C GLY A 81 -10.83 16.41 5.07
N TYR A 82 -9.67 16.70 5.65
CA TYR A 82 -9.22 16.11 6.91
C TYR A 82 -9.00 17.18 7.98
N GLY A 83 -9.23 16.82 9.25
CA GLY A 83 -8.95 17.67 10.41
C GLY A 83 -10.11 18.60 10.79
N ALA A 84 -9.83 19.52 11.72
CA ALA A 84 -10.83 20.41 12.31
C ALA A 84 -11.48 21.34 11.26
N ASN A 85 -10.72 21.75 10.26
CA ASN A 85 -11.11 22.71 9.22
C ASN A 85 -11.29 22.03 7.86
N ALA A 86 -11.67 20.74 7.85
CA ALA A 86 -11.73 19.87 6.66
C ALA A 86 -12.33 20.53 5.41
N CYS A 87 -13.31 21.42 5.58
CA CYS A 87 -14.06 22.00 4.46
C CYS A 87 -14.10 23.53 4.47
N ASP A 88 -13.18 24.18 5.19
CA ASP A 88 -13.03 25.63 5.13
C ASP A 88 -12.23 26.00 3.87
N ASP A 89 -12.84 26.79 2.98
CA ASP A 89 -12.30 27.07 1.66
C ASP A 89 -11.13 28.08 1.71
N VAL A 90 -10.14 27.85 0.82
CA VAL A 90 -8.79 28.48 0.68
C VAL A 90 -7.64 27.89 1.53
N ALA A 91 -7.86 27.30 2.70
CA ALA A 91 -6.76 26.95 3.63
C ALA A 91 -6.66 25.48 4.07
N SER A 92 -7.60 24.59 3.70
CA SER A 92 -7.46 23.18 4.04
C SER A 92 -6.36 22.53 3.18
N GLU A 93 -5.14 22.59 3.68
CA GLU A 93 -3.94 21.91 3.14
C GLU A 93 -4.20 20.42 2.88
N LEU A 94 -5.02 19.76 3.71
CA LEU A 94 -5.29 18.33 3.63
C LEU A 94 -6.49 17.95 2.75
N LYS A 95 -6.82 18.75 1.74
CA LYS A 95 -7.90 18.47 0.78
C LYS A 95 -7.49 17.35 -0.19
N LEU A 96 -8.34 16.34 -0.31
CA LEU A 96 -8.28 15.29 -1.34
C LEU A 96 -9.43 15.51 -2.33
N GLU A 97 -9.12 15.71 -3.61
CA GLU A 97 -10.14 15.85 -4.65
C GLU A 97 -10.16 14.61 -5.54
N ILE A 98 -11.34 13.99 -5.66
CA ILE A 98 -11.55 12.78 -6.44
C ILE A 98 -12.46 13.10 -7.61
N ARG A 99 -11.92 13.00 -8.83
CA ARG A 99 -12.62 13.16 -10.11
C ARG A 99 -12.83 11.79 -10.76
N PRO A 100 -13.58 11.66 -11.87
CA PRO A 100 -13.83 10.36 -12.50
C PRO A 100 -12.56 9.59 -12.90
N THR A 101 -11.49 10.28 -13.29
CA THR A 101 -10.26 9.68 -13.83
C THR A 101 -8.98 10.24 -13.18
N GLU A 102 -9.12 11.06 -12.14
CA GLU A 102 -7.99 11.73 -11.50
C GLU A 102 -8.22 11.85 -10.00
N ILE A 103 -7.13 11.80 -9.22
CA ILE A 103 -7.13 12.12 -7.80
C ILE A 103 -6.03 13.14 -7.53
N GLU A 104 -6.37 14.22 -6.85
CA GLU A 104 -5.45 15.32 -6.52
C GLU A 104 -5.33 15.46 -5.00
N PHE A 105 -4.10 15.53 -4.50
CA PHE A 105 -3.80 15.73 -3.09
C PHE A 105 -2.54 16.60 -2.94
N TYR A 106 -2.66 17.75 -2.28
CA TYR A 106 -1.63 18.79 -2.25
C TYR A 106 -1.14 19.15 -3.66
N GLU A 107 0.14 18.92 -3.95
CA GLU A 107 0.82 19.25 -5.20
C GLU A 107 1.01 18.00 -6.08
N ALA A 108 0.40 16.86 -5.69
CA ALA A 108 0.43 15.61 -6.42
C ALA A 108 -0.88 15.36 -7.17
N LEU A 109 -0.75 14.90 -8.41
CA LEU A 109 -1.85 14.47 -9.28
C LEU A 109 -1.66 13.01 -9.68
N GLY A 110 -2.67 12.20 -9.43
CA GLY A 110 -2.78 10.81 -9.86
C GLY A 110 -3.75 10.64 -11.01
N THR A 111 -3.32 10.00 -12.10
CA THR A 111 -4.19 9.54 -13.19
C THR A 111 -4.66 8.12 -12.90
N VAL A 112 -5.96 7.86 -12.99
CA VAL A 112 -6.53 6.53 -12.73
C VAL A 112 -6.14 5.54 -13.83
N THR A 113 -5.51 4.42 -13.44
CA THR A 113 -5.15 3.31 -14.33
C THR A 113 -6.06 2.09 -14.16
N SER A 114 -6.61 1.90 -12.97
CA SER A 114 -7.59 0.85 -12.68
C SER A 114 -8.52 1.24 -11.54
N VAL A 115 -9.77 0.77 -11.61
CA VAL A 115 -10.75 0.86 -10.52
C VAL A 115 -11.45 -0.48 -10.35
N GLU A 116 -11.19 -1.09 -9.20
CA GLU A 116 -11.91 -2.28 -8.74
C GLU A 116 -12.98 -1.87 -7.73
N VAL A 117 -14.22 -2.24 -8.01
CA VAL A 117 -15.35 -2.08 -7.09
C VAL A 117 -15.51 -3.37 -6.30
N GLU A 118 -15.14 -3.34 -5.02
CA GLU A 118 -15.35 -4.47 -4.11
C GLU A 118 -16.82 -4.54 -3.69
N ASN A 119 -17.43 -3.39 -3.39
CA ASN A 119 -18.85 -3.22 -3.09
C ASN A 119 -19.25 -1.73 -3.20
N PRO A 120 -20.53 -1.34 -3.03
CA PRO A 120 -20.94 0.06 -3.17
C PRO A 120 -20.24 1.07 -2.25
N GLN A 121 -19.62 0.61 -1.16
CA GLN A 121 -18.90 1.44 -0.19
C GLN A 121 -17.39 1.24 -0.21
N SER A 122 -16.84 0.33 -1.03
CA SER A 122 -15.40 0.06 -1.09
C SER A 122 -14.90 -0.08 -2.52
N ILE A 123 -13.86 0.68 -2.85
CA ILE A 123 -13.14 0.59 -4.13
C ILE A 123 -11.64 0.50 -3.90
N VAL A 124 -10.93 -0.18 -4.79
CA VAL A 124 -9.47 -0.14 -4.91
C VAL A 124 -9.12 0.61 -6.19
N VAL A 125 -8.26 1.62 -6.08
CA VAL A 125 -7.88 2.51 -7.19
C VAL A 125 -6.37 2.46 -7.35
N ALA A 126 -5.92 2.11 -8.56
CA ALA A 126 -4.53 2.24 -8.97
C ALA A 126 -4.34 3.55 -9.75
N LEU A 127 -3.23 4.23 -9.49
CA LEU A 127 -2.93 5.57 -9.97
C LEU A 127 -1.49 5.64 -10.50
N ASP A 128 -1.32 6.31 -11.63
CA ASP A 128 -0.03 6.86 -12.06
C ASP A 128 0.10 8.28 -11.49
N MET A 129 0.96 8.44 -10.49
CA MET A 129 1.15 9.69 -9.75
C MET A 129 2.25 10.55 -10.36
N SER A 130 2.09 11.87 -10.21
CA SER A 130 3.09 12.88 -10.53
C SER A 130 3.07 14.01 -9.50
N GLY A 131 4.23 14.50 -9.09
CA GLY A 131 4.38 15.57 -8.10
C GLY A 131 5.84 15.89 -7.84
N GLU A 132 6.17 17.14 -7.52
CA GLU A 132 7.55 17.60 -7.22
C GLU A 132 8.63 17.23 -8.26
N GLY A 133 8.23 16.91 -9.51
CA GLY A 133 9.13 16.48 -10.57
C GLY A 133 9.39 14.97 -10.62
N GLU A 134 8.74 14.18 -9.76
CA GLU A 134 8.80 12.72 -9.73
C GLU A 134 7.48 12.09 -10.21
N THR A 135 7.57 10.82 -10.59
CA THR A 135 6.42 9.97 -10.94
C THR A 135 6.52 8.63 -10.24
N TRP A 136 5.41 8.11 -9.74
CA TRP A 136 5.35 6.83 -9.03
C TRP A 136 3.97 6.17 -9.20
N GLU A 137 3.85 4.89 -8.92
CA GLU A 137 2.57 4.18 -8.90
C GLU A 137 2.01 4.16 -7.47
N LEU A 138 0.69 4.24 -7.34
CA LEU A 138 0.01 4.20 -6.04
C LEU A 138 -1.30 3.43 -6.14
N THR A 139 -1.48 2.44 -5.26
CA THR A 139 -2.73 1.69 -5.12
C THR A 139 -3.34 1.93 -3.75
N ASN A 140 -4.54 2.48 -3.70
CA ASN A 140 -5.26 2.77 -2.46
C ASN A 140 -6.64 2.13 -2.45
N ARG A 141 -7.06 1.65 -1.28
CA ARG A 141 -8.46 1.31 -1.04
C ARG A 141 -9.17 2.49 -0.40
N PHE A 142 -10.35 2.84 -0.88
CA PHE A 142 -11.21 3.87 -0.31
C PHE A 142 -12.49 3.24 0.21
N VAL A 143 -12.83 3.53 1.47
CA VAL A 143 -14.06 3.04 2.11
C VAL A 143 -14.95 4.21 2.54
N LEU A 144 -16.21 4.19 2.14
CA LEU A 144 -17.24 5.14 2.57
C LEU A 144 -17.92 4.66 3.85
N SER A 145 -18.20 5.58 4.76
CA SER A 145 -19.18 5.37 5.84
C SER A 145 -20.58 5.06 5.26
N GLU A 146 -21.45 4.44 6.05
CA GLU A 146 -22.82 4.07 5.62
C GLU A 146 -23.62 5.21 4.98
N ASN A 147 -23.48 6.43 5.50
CA ASN A 147 -24.16 7.62 4.96
C ASN A 147 -23.38 8.35 3.85
N GLY A 148 -22.23 7.82 3.42
CA GLY A 148 -21.39 8.41 2.38
C GLY A 148 -20.73 9.75 2.73
N THR A 149 -20.74 10.16 4.01
CA THR A 149 -20.20 11.48 4.43
C THR A 149 -18.73 11.43 4.85
N VAL A 150 -18.18 10.24 5.08
CA VAL A 150 -16.77 10.03 5.42
C VAL A 150 -16.16 9.04 4.43
N LEU A 151 -15.00 9.38 3.88
CA LEU A 151 -14.14 8.53 3.07
C LEU A 151 -12.86 8.24 3.83
N THR A 152 -12.53 6.96 4.00
CA THR A 152 -11.31 6.52 4.70
C THR A 152 -10.41 5.81 3.70
N PRO A 153 -9.24 6.37 3.36
CA PRO A 153 -8.19 5.64 2.67
C PRO A 153 -7.63 4.56 3.59
N LEU A 154 -7.45 3.36 3.06
CA LEU A 154 -6.86 2.21 3.73
C LEU A 154 -5.67 1.69 2.92
N GLU A 155 -4.72 1.10 3.63
CA GLU A 155 -3.58 0.39 3.06
C GLU A 155 -4.03 -0.73 2.11
N THR A 156 -3.15 -1.03 1.17
CA THR A 156 -3.20 -2.22 0.31
C THR A 156 -1.90 -2.99 0.47
N GLU A 157 -1.82 -4.21 -0.07
CA GLU A 157 -0.57 -5.00 -0.03
C GLU A 157 0.59 -4.24 -0.68
N ASP A 158 0.31 -3.48 -1.75
CA ASP A 158 1.28 -2.68 -2.50
C ASP A 158 1.51 -1.27 -1.92
N ASN A 159 0.70 -0.86 -0.94
CA ASN A 159 0.83 0.41 -0.23
C ASN A 159 0.56 0.24 1.29
N PRO A 160 1.45 -0.44 2.03
CA PRO A 160 1.23 -0.89 3.41
C PRO A 160 1.56 0.17 4.47
N GLN A 161 1.44 1.47 4.15
CA GLN A 161 2.02 2.53 4.99
C GLN A 161 1.07 3.72 5.18
N TYR A 162 -0.05 3.53 5.87
CA TYR A 162 -0.96 4.61 6.28
C TYR A 162 -1.72 4.28 7.57
N ASP A 163 -1.57 5.16 8.57
CA ASP A 163 -2.64 5.31 9.57
C ASP A 163 -3.91 5.78 8.82
N PRO A 164 -5.07 5.10 8.99
CA PRO A 164 -6.29 5.51 8.35
C PRO A 164 -6.62 6.96 8.69
N MET A 165 -6.85 7.78 7.65
CA MET A 165 -7.22 9.18 7.79
C MET A 165 -8.66 9.38 7.32
N PRO A 166 -9.68 9.31 8.20
CA PRO A 166 -11.06 9.54 7.81
C PRO A 166 -11.28 10.98 7.36
N ARG A 167 -11.77 11.18 6.14
CA ARG A 167 -11.97 12.48 5.49
C ARG A 167 -13.45 12.78 5.33
N LYS A 168 -13.88 13.99 5.68
CA LYS A 168 -15.27 14.45 5.54
C LYS A 168 -15.55 14.93 4.13
N LYS A 169 -16.72 14.63 3.59
CA LYS A 169 -17.18 15.21 2.32
C LYS A 169 -17.42 16.71 2.48
N CYS A 170 -16.93 17.50 1.55
CA CYS A 170 -17.11 18.95 1.52
C CYS A 170 -18.16 19.37 0.49
N GLY A 171 -18.87 20.46 0.77
CA GLY A 171 -19.90 21.00 -0.12
C GLY A 171 -21.20 20.21 -0.16
N SER A 172 -21.48 19.39 0.88
CA SER A 172 -22.77 18.71 1.09
C SER A 172 -23.86 19.66 1.58
#